data_AF-A0A839HG99-F1
#
_entry.id   AF-A0A839HG99-F1
#
_cell.length_a   1.000
_cell.length_b   1.000
_cell.length_c   1.000
_cell.angle_alpha   90.00
_cell.angle_beta   90.00
_cell.angle_gamma   90.00
#
_symmetry.space_group_name_H-M   'P 1'
#
loop_
_entity.id
_entity.type
_entity.pdbx_description
1 polymer ?
#
loop_
_entity_poly.entity_id
_entity_poly.type
_entity_poly.pdbx_seq_one_letter_code
_entity_poly.pdbx_strand_id
1 'polypeptide(L)'
;MLDAKQLDDLARRLTQALPKGLQALQEDAQRSLRATLELGLTQLNLVTREEFDVQAAVLARSRSRLEQLEARVLELEARLARQ
;
A
#
# COMPACT_ATOMS: atom_id res chain seq x y z
N MET A 1 9.38 -38.56 -5.46
CA MET A 1 9.09 -37.12 -5.52
C MET A 1 7.92 -36.96 -6.46
N LEU A 2 6.84 -36.29 -6.05
CA LEU A 2 5.71 -36.03 -6.94
C LEU A 2 6.17 -35.03 -8.00
N ASP A 3 6.14 -35.44 -9.27
CA ASP A 3 6.56 -34.61 -10.39
C ASP A 3 5.54 -33.48 -10.63
N ALA A 4 6.00 -32.23 -10.61
CA ALA A 4 5.16 -31.05 -10.86
C ALA A 4 4.41 -31.14 -12.20
N LYS A 5 5.00 -31.80 -13.21
CA LYS A 5 4.35 -32.03 -14.51
C LYS A 5 3.12 -32.93 -14.43
N GLN A 6 3.11 -33.92 -13.54
CA GLN A 6 1.96 -34.82 -13.37
C GLN A 6 0.80 -34.10 -12.69
N LEU A 7 1.09 -33.20 -11.76
CA LEU A 7 0.10 -32.33 -11.13
C LEU A 7 -0.52 -31.33 -12.13
N ASP A 8 0.30 -30.73 -12.98
CA ASP A 8 -0.16 -29.80 -14.03
C ASP A 8 -1.06 -30.48 -15.06
N ASP A 9 -0.73 -31.70 -15.51
CA ASP A 9 -1.56 -32.45 -16.45
C ASP A 9 -2.89 -32.88 -15.83
N LEU A 10 -2.88 -33.24 -14.54
CA LEU A 10 -4.10 -33.57 -13.80
C LEU A 10 -5.00 -32.32 -13.64
N ALA A 11 -4.40 -31.18 -13.30
CA ALA A 11 -5.09 -29.90 -13.20
C ALA A 11 -5.68 -29.48 -14.55
N ARG A 12 -4.94 -29.61 -15.66
CA ARG A 12 -5.46 -29.30 -17.00
C ARG A 12 -6.63 -30.18 -17.39
N ARG A 13 -6.55 -31.49 -17.16
CA ARG A 13 -7.64 -32.44 -17.47
C ARG A 13 -8.88 -32.18 -16.63
N LEU A 14 -8.70 -31.88 -15.34
CA LEU A 14 -9.79 -31.46 -14.45
C LEU A 14 -10.44 -30.17 -14.97
N THR A 15 -9.64 -29.16 -15.33
CA THR A 15 -10.15 -27.87 -15.84
C THR A 15 -10.88 -28.00 -17.18
N GLN A 16 -10.48 -28.95 -18.03
CA GLN A 16 -11.12 -29.25 -19.32
C GLN A 16 -12.37 -30.14 -19.19
N ALA A 17 -12.44 -30.99 -18.16
CA ALA A 17 -13.61 -31.81 -17.86
C ALA A 17 -14.69 -31.06 -17.07
N LEU A 18 -14.36 -29.89 -16.50
CA LEU A 18 -15.34 -29.04 -15.83
C LEU A 18 -16.31 -28.47 -16.89
N PRO A 19 -17.64 -28.69 -16.76
CA PRO A 19 -18.63 -28.06 -17.62
C PRO A 19 -18.48 -26.54 -17.59
N LYS A 20 -18.72 -25.86 -18.73
CA LYS A 20 -18.57 -24.39 -18.90
C LYS A 20 -19.26 -23.57 -17.79
N GLY A 21 -20.31 -24.10 -17.17
CA GLY A 21 -20.98 -23.49 -16.02
C GLY A 21 -20.09 -23.34 -14.78
N LEU A 22 -19.13 -24.24 -14.53
CA LEU A 22 -18.20 -24.14 -13.40
C LEU A 22 -17.06 -23.15 -13.65
N GLN A 23 -16.65 -22.96 -14.90
CA GLN A 23 -15.72 -21.87 -15.27
C GLN A 23 -16.38 -20.50 -15.08
N ALA A 24 -17.64 -20.34 -15.49
CA ALA A 24 -18.40 -19.12 -15.25
C ALA A 24 -18.58 -18.83 -13.75
N LEU A 25 -18.85 -19.86 -12.95
CA LEU A 25 -18.91 -19.73 -11.48
C LEU A 25 -17.56 -19.32 -10.86
N GLN A 26 -16.44 -19.81 -11.40
CA GLN A 26 -15.11 -19.39 -10.96
C GLN A 26 -14.86 -17.91 -11.27
N GLU A 27 -15.19 -17.46 -12.50
CA GLU A 27 -15.05 -16.07 -12.90
C GLU A 27 -15.95 -15.12 -12.07
N ASP A 28 -17.20 -15.51 -11.81
CA ASP A 28 -18.14 -14.73 -11.01
C ASP A 28 -17.71 -14.63 -9.54
N ALA A 29 -17.20 -15.74 -8.97
CA ALA A 29 -16.61 -15.72 -7.62
C ALA A 29 -15.40 -14.81 -7.56
N GLN A 30 -14.53 -14.85 -8.59
CA GLN A 30 -13.35 -14.01 -8.66
C GLN A 30 -13.71 -12.52 -8.78
N ARG A 31 -14.74 -12.18 -9.57
CA ARG A 31 -15.28 -10.80 -9.65
C ARG A 31 -15.87 -10.33 -8.33
N SER A 32 -16.70 -11.15 -7.67
CA SER A 32 -17.29 -10.80 -6.37
C SER A 32 -16.24 -10.59 -5.29
N LEU A 33 -15.22 -11.44 -5.24
CA LEU A 33 -14.10 -11.28 -4.31
C LEU A 33 -13.34 -9.98 -4.57
N ARG A 34 -13.04 -9.68 -5.84
CA ARG A 34 -12.35 -8.44 -6.22
C ARG A 34 -13.16 -7.20 -5.84
N ALA A 35 -14.45 -7.19 -6.15
CA ALA A 35 -15.35 -6.09 -5.79
C ALA A 35 -15.43 -5.91 -4.27
N THR A 36 -15.48 -7.00 -3.50
CA THR A 36 -15.52 -6.94 -2.02
C THR A 36 -14.22 -6.39 -1.45
N LEU A 37 -13.07 -6.79 -1.99
CA LEU A 37 -11.76 -6.27 -1.59
C LEU A 37 -11.60 -4.79 -1.96
N GLU A 38 -12.02 -4.38 -3.17
CA GLU A 38 -12.01 -2.98 -3.59
C GLU A 38 -12.92 -2.12 -2.69
N LEU A 39 -14.11 -2.62 -2.34
CA LEU A 39 -15.02 -1.94 -1.41
C LEU A 39 -14.40 -1.84 -0.01
N GLY A 40 -13.79 -2.92 0.49
CA GLY A 40 -13.13 -2.95 1.79
C GLY A 40 -11.94 -1.99 1.87
N LEU A 41 -11.10 -1.95 0.83
CA LEU A 41 -9.98 -1.01 0.74
C LEU A 41 -10.45 0.44 0.64
N THR A 42 -11.59 0.70 0.01
CA THR A 42 -12.18 2.06 -0.07
C THR A 42 -12.74 2.52 1.28
N GLN A 43 -13.21 1.59 2.12
CA GLN A 43 -13.73 1.89 3.47
C GLN A 43 -12.62 2.09 4.50
N LEU A 44 -11.43 1.56 4.25
CA LEU A 44 -10.25 1.97 4.98
C LEU A 44 -9.92 3.38 4.48
N ASN A 45 -9.81 4.37 5.38
CA ASN A 45 -9.46 5.76 5.04
C ASN A 45 -8.02 5.84 4.50
N LEU A 46 -7.75 5.21 3.37
CA LEU A 46 -6.44 5.08 2.75
C LEU A 46 -6.11 6.41 2.08
N VAL A 47 -4.99 6.98 2.48
CA VAL A 47 -4.35 8.03 1.70
C VAL A 47 -3.64 7.39 0.52
N THR A 48 -3.72 8.05 -0.63
CA THR A 48 -2.94 7.64 -1.79
C THR A 48 -1.45 7.76 -1.49
N ARG A 49 -0.63 6.99 -2.21
CA ARG A 49 0.82 7.05 -2.03
C ARG A 49 1.36 8.46 -2.29
N GLU A 50 0.82 9.15 -3.29
CA GLU A 50 1.20 10.51 -3.64
C GLU A 50 0.88 11.50 -2.52
N GLU A 51 -0.32 11.44 -1.93
CA GLU A 51 -0.69 12.30 -0.79
C GLU A 51 0.22 12.05 0.42
N PHE A 52 0.55 10.79 0.70
CA PHE A 52 1.49 10.46 1.76
C PHE A 52 2.87 11.07 1.52
N ASP A 53 3.41 10.92 0.30
CA ASP A 53 4.74 11.43 -0.06
C ASP A 53 4.78 12.97 0.03
N VAL A 54 3.70 13.66 -0.36
CA VAL A 54 3.56 15.12 -0.19
C VAL A 54 3.60 15.52 1.28
N GLN A 55 2.83 14.85 2.14
CA GLN A 55 2.80 15.17 3.57
C GLN A 55 4.16 14.90 4.24
N ALA A 56 4.83 13.81 3.85
CA ALA A 56 6.18 13.51 4.33
C ALA A 56 7.18 14.62 3.95
N ALA A 57 7.11 15.13 2.72
CA ALA A 57 7.96 16.23 2.28
C ALA A 57 7.67 17.54 3.02
N VAL A 58 6.40 17.86 3.28
CA VAL A 58 6.00 19.01 4.10
C VAL A 58 6.56 18.89 5.51
N LEU A 59 6.42 17.72 6.13
CA LEU A 59 6.94 17.47 7.48
C LEU A 59 8.46 17.61 7.54
N ALA A 60 9.20 17.06 6.58
CA ALA A 60 10.64 17.19 6.49
C ALA A 60 11.08 18.66 6.42
N ARG A 61 10.40 19.47 5.58
CA ARG A 61 10.66 20.91 5.48
C ARG A 61 10.38 21.64 6.80
N SER A 62 9.29 21.31 7.47
CA SER A 62 8.94 21.92 8.76
C SER A 62 9.97 21.61 9.84
N ARG A 63 10.48 20.37 9.91
CA ARG A 63 11.56 20.00 10.84
C ARG A 63 12.83 20.81 10.57
N SER A 64 13.24 20.94 9.32
CA SER A 64 14.41 21.76 8.96
C SER A 64 14.24 23.23 9.36
N ARG A 65 13.04 23.79 9.19
CA ARG A 65 12.75 25.17 9.64
C ARG A 65 12.77 25.32 11.15
N LEU A 66 12.29 24.31 11.89
CA LEU A 66 12.35 24.29 13.36
C LEU A 66 13.80 24.28 13.85
N GLU A 67 14.65 23.41 13.31
CA GLU A 67 16.07 23.34 13.67
C GLU A 67 16.78 24.69 13.42
N GLN A 68 16.47 25.37 12.32
CA GLN A 68 17.01 26.71 12.03
C GLN A 68 16.53 27.76 13.02
N LEU A 69 15.26 27.72 13.43
CA LEU A 69 14.71 28.64 14.42
C LEU A 69 15.32 28.39 15.80
N GLU A 70 15.44 27.14 16.22
CA GLU A 70 16.10 26.76 17.47
C GLU A 70 17.55 27.27 17.52
N ALA A 71 18.30 27.08 16.43
CA ALA A 71 19.67 27.61 16.34
C ALA A 71 19.72 29.14 16.46
N ARG A 72 18.80 29.85 15.80
CA ARG A 72 18.70 31.32 15.89
C ARG A 72 18.33 31.79 17.29
N VAL A 73 17.42 31.10 17.96
CA VAL A 73 17.03 31.42 19.35
C VAL A 73 18.23 31.23 20.28
N LEU A 74 18.95 30.11 20.18
CA LEU A 74 20.16 29.86 20.98
C LEU A 74 21.24 30.94 20.75
N GLU A 75 21.44 31.37 19.50
CA GLU A 75 22.38 32.45 19.20
C GLU A 75 21.96 33.76 19.88
N LEU A 76 20.67 34.11 19.80
CA LEU A 76 20.13 35.32 20.41
C LEU A 76 20.23 35.27 21.94
N GLU A 77 19.88 34.14 22.57
CA GLU A 77 20.02 33.92 24.01
C GLU A 77 21.47 34.05 24.46
N ALA A 78 22.42 33.46 23.71
CA ALA A 78 23.84 33.54 24.01
C ALA A 78 24.41 34.96 23.83
N ARG A 79 23.83 35.78 22.95
CA ARG A 79 24.18 37.21 22.80
C ARG A 79 23.63 38.04 23.94
N LEU A 80 22.40 37.76 24.37
CA LEU A 80 21.76 38.46 25.48
C LEU A 80 22.46 38.16 26.81
N ALA A 81 22.89 36.92 27.04
CA ALA A 81 23.62 36.51 28.24
C ALA A 81 25.05 37.09 28.33
N ARG A 82 25.59 37.64 27.22
CA ARG A 82 26.89 38.32 27.18
C ARG A 82 26.78 39.84 27.32
N GLN A 83 25.58 40.40 27.31
CA GLN A 83 25.30 41.82 27.61
C GLN A 83 25.02 41.98 29.10
#